data_AF-A0A1B0DFJ4-F1
#
_entry.id   AF-A0A1B0DFJ4-F1
#
_cell.length_a   1.000
_cell.length_b   1.000
_cell.length_c   1.000
_cell.angle_alpha   90.00
_cell.angle_beta   90.00
_cell.angle_gamma   90.00
#
_symmetry.space_group_name_H-M   'P 1'
#
loop_
_entity.id
_entity.type
_entity.pdbx_description
1 polymer ?
#
loop_
_entity_poly.entity_id
_entity_poly.type
_entity_poly.pdbx_seq_one_letter_code
_entity_poly.pdbx_strand_id
1 'polypeptide(L)'
;MHDRKLNGILADEMGLGKTIQTISLLAHLACCKSNWGPHLIIVPSSVMLNWEMEFKKWCPGFKILTYYGNQKERKAKRIGWTKANAFHICITSYKLVIQDHQSFRRKKWKYLILDEAQNIKNFKSQRWQLLLNFQTEQRLLLTGTPLQNNLMELWSLMHFLMPHVFQSHKEFKEWFSNPMTGMIEGNSEYNDSIIKRLHKVLRPFLLRRLKCEVEKQMPKKYEHVVMCRLSKRQRYLYDDFMSRAKTRETLASGNLLSVINVLMQLRKVCNHPNLFEVRPTISPFRMDGIKYWTASLVCNIFDYNPLEGQG
;
A
#
# COMPACT_ATOMS: atom_id res chain seq x y z
N MET A 1 10.91 0.28 27.10
CA MET A 1 10.72 -0.98 26.32
C MET A 1 12.03 -1.72 26.12
N HIS A 2 13.09 -1.06 25.63
CA HIS A 2 14.40 -1.70 25.39
C HIS A 2 14.98 -2.42 26.61
N ASP A 3 15.00 -1.81 27.81
CA ASP A 3 15.59 -2.42 29.01
C ASP A 3 14.93 -3.72 29.42
N ARG A 4 13.61 -3.81 29.19
CA ARG A 4 12.81 -5.01 29.45
C ARG A 4 12.85 -6.01 28.28
N LYS A 5 13.66 -5.76 27.24
CA LYS A 5 13.75 -6.53 26.00
C LYS A 5 12.39 -6.74 25.32
N LEU A 6 11.51 -5.74 25.43
CA LEU A 6 10.18 -5.78 24.83
C LEU A 6 10.16 -5.05 23.48
N ASN A 7 9.39 -5.63 22.56
CA ASN A 7 9.08 -5.02 21.27
C ASN A 7 7.91 -4.04 21.40
N GLY A 8 7.75 -3.12 20.45
CA GLY A 8 6.76 -2.04 20.57
C GLY A 8 6.12 -1.60 19.26
N ILE A 9 4.94 -1.00 19.40
CA ILE A 9 4.19 -0.31 18.33
C ILE A 9 4.06 1.16 18.70
N LEU A 10 4.60 2.04 17.87
CA LEU A 10 4.36 3.46 17.91
C LEU A 10 3.24 3.79 16.91
N ALA A 11 2.03 3.92 17.44
CA ALA A 11 0.78 4.18 16.72
C ALA A 11 0.31 5.64 16.87
N ASP A 12 1.23 6.58 17.11
CA ASP A 12 0.94 8.01 17.15
C ASP A 12 0.38 8.51 15.82
N GLU A 13 -0.51 9.51 15.90
CA GLU A 13 -1.09 10.15 14.71
C GLU A 13 0.01 10.66 13.74
N MET A 14 -0.30 10.64 12.44
CA MET A 14 0.61 11.13 11.40
C MET A 14 0.96 12.59 11.63
N GLY A 15 2.26 12.90 11.72
CA GLY A 15 2.76 14.26 11.98
C GLY A 15 3.30 14.51 13.40
N LEU A 16 3.14 13.58 14.35
CA LEU A 16 3.67 13.72 15.73
C LEU A 16 5.16 13.35 15.88
N GLY A 17 5.94 13.39 14.79
CA GLY A 17 7.40 13.19 14.86
C GLY A 17 7.87 11.77 15.15
N LYS A 18 7.14 10.72 14.71
CA LYS A 18 7.55 9.31 14.88
C LYS A 18 8.98 9.02 14.41
N THR A 19 9.40 9.64 13.31
CA THR A 19 10.76 9.55 12.78
C THR A 19 11.79 10.09 13.77
N ILE A 20 11.58 11.29 14.31
CA ILE A 20 12.49 11.92 15.28
C ILE A 20 12.57 11.07 16.56
N GLN A 21 11.45 10.59 17.07
CA GLN A 21 11.42 9.70 18.25
C GLN A 21 12.22 8.40 18.01
N THR A 22 12.18 7.88 16.77
CA THR A 22 12.95 6.69 16.39
C THR A 22 14.45 7.01 16.28
N ILE A 23 14.81 8.15 15.70
CA ILE A 23 16.20 8.62 15.59
C ILE A 23 16.78 8.84 16.99
N SER A 24 16.05 9.53 17.87
CA SER A 24 16.48 9.78 19.25
C SER A 24 16.64 8.49 20.05
N LEU A 25 15.78 7.49 19.82
CA LEU A 25 15.93 6.16 20.42
C LEU A 25 17.27 5.52 20.00
N LEU A 26 17.58 5.50 18.70
CA LEU A 26 18.84 4.93 18.21
C LEU A 26 20.06 5.71 18.71
N ALA A 27 19.99 7.04 18.74
CA ALA A 27 21.04 7.89 19.28
C ALA A 27 21.29 7.61 20.76
N HIS A 28 20.23 7.47 21.56
CA HIS A 28 20.34 7.10 22.98
C HIS A 28 21.02 5.73 23.17
N LEU A 29 20.73 4.75 22.32
CA LEU A 29 21.38 3.44 22.38
C LEU A 29 22.87 3.50 22.03
N ALA A 30 23.24 4.32 21.06
CA ALA A 30 24.63 4.54 20.69
C ALA A 30 25.41 5.25 21.82
N CYS A 31 24.87 6.34 22.36
CA CYS A 31 25.56 7.15 23.37
C CYS A 31 25.57 6.52 24.76
N CYS A 32 24.46 5.99 25.24
CA CYS A 32 24.34 5.52 26.62
C CYS A 32 24.64 4.03 26.78
N LYS A 33 24.47 3.22 25.73
CA LYS A 33 24.67 1.75 25.79
C LYS A 33 25.77 1.24 24.88
N SER A 34 26.49 2.14 24.20
CA SER A 34 27.53 1.81 23.22
C SER A 34 27.06 0.84 22.14
N ASN A 35 25.75 0.81 21.84
CA ASN A 35 25.15 -0.05 20.83
C ASN A 35 24.86 0.74 19.55
N TRP A 36 25.80 0.70 18.62
CA TRP A 36 25.72 1.43 17.35
C TRP A 36 24.99 0.67 16.22
N GLY A 37 24.60 -0.59 16.45
CA GLY A 37 23.90 -1.41 15.48
C GLY A 37 24.62 -2.72 15.13
N PRO A 38 24.33 -3.32 13.97
CA PRO A 38 23.61 -2.75 12.82
C PRO A 38 22.08 -2.69 13.02
N HIS A 39 21.47 -1.59 12.62
CA HIS A 39 20.01 -1.37 12.63
C HIS A 39 19.44 -1.38 11.21
N LEU A 40 18.24 -1.96 11.03
CA LEU A 40 17.52 -2.02 9.75
C LEU A 40 16.22 -1.23 9.86
N ILE A 41 16.05 -0.29 8.93
CA ILE A 41 14.85 0.54 8.81
C ILE A 41 14.24 0.27 7.44
N ILE A 42 13.00 -0.23 7.44
CA ILE A 42 12.24 -0.54 6.21
C ILE A 42 11.10 0.44 6.11
N VAL A 43 11.05 1.17 4.99
CA VAL A 43 10.11 2.26 4.78
C VAL A 43 9.46 2.19 3.40
N PRO A 44 8.35 2.88 3.15
CA PRO A 44 7.86 3.09 1.78
C PRO A 44 8.92 3.77 0.91
N SER A 45 9.02 3.38 -0.37
CA SER A 45 10.04 3.91 -1.28
C SER A 45 10.03 5.44 -1.38
N SER A 46 8.86 6.07 -1.24
CA SER A 46 8.68 7.52 -1.30
C SER A 46 9.34 8.29 -0.17
N VAL A 47 9.56 7.67 0.99
CA VAL A 47 10.08 8.36 2.19
C VAL A 47 11.52 7.95 2.54
N MET A 48 12.16 7.09 1.75
CA MET A 48 13.54 6.64 1.99
C MET A 48 14.54 7.79 2.11
N LEU A 49 14.49 8.74 1.18
CA LEU A 49 15.38 9.90 1.18
C LEU A 49 15.07 10.84 2.34
N ASN A 50 13.80 10.96 2.74
CA ASN A 50 13.41 11.76 3.89
C ASN A 50 14.08 11.23 5.17
N TRP A 51 14.04 9.91 5.39
CA TRP A 51 14.74 9.29 6.52
C TRP A 51 16.25 9.57 6.51
N GLU A 52 16.91 9.49 5.34
CA GLU A 52 18.33 9.81 5.23
C GLU A 52 18.63 11.28 5.60
N MET A 53 17.82 12.22 5.10
CA MET A 53 17.96 13.64 5.40
C MET A 53 17.76 13.93 6.90
N GLU A 54 16.75 13.32 7.52
CA GLU A 54 16.48 13.49 8.95
C GLU A 54 17.64 12.94 9.81
N PHE A 55 18.22 11.79 9.46
CA PHE A 55 19.40 11.29 10.17
C PHE A 55 20.61 12.22 10.01
N LYS A 56 20.87 12.72 8.80
CA LYS A 56 21.96 13.69 8.55
C LYS A 56 21.77 14.98 9.34
N LYS A 57 20.52 15.44 9.47
CA LYS A 57 20.15 16.65 10.21
C LYS A 57 20.29 16.48 11.73
N TRP A 58 19.71 15.43 12.29
CA TRP A 58 19.59 15.28 13.75
C TRP A 58 20.74 14.49 14.40
N CYS A 59 21.32 13.53 13.69
CA CYS A 59 22.36 12.63 14.23
C CYS A 59 23.44 12.29 13.17
N PRO A 60 24.27 13.27 12.77
CA PRO A 60 25.27 13.09 11.70
C PRO A 60 26.38 12.08 12.03
N GLY A 61 26.55 11.69 13.30
CA GLY A 61 27.53 10.69 13.71
C GLY A 61 27.23 9.25 13.24
N PHE A 62 26.01 8.97 12.75
CA PHE A 62 25.68 7.65 12.23
C PHE A 62 26.16 7.45 10.78
N LYS A 63 26.82 6.31 10.52
CA LYS A 63 27.09 5.83 9.16
C LYS A 63 25.81 5.21 8.58
N ILE A 64 25.20 5.90 7.64
CA ILE A 64 23.93 5.51 7.02
C ILE A 64 24.19 4.89 5.65
N LEU A 65 23.56 3.75 5.38
CA LEU A 65 23.55 3.11 4.06
C LEU A 65 22.12 3.13 3.50
N THR A 66 21.90 3.90 2.45
CA THR A 66 20.63 3.88 1.70
C THR A 66 20.65 2.86 0.56
N TYR A 67 19.82 1.84 0.72
CA TYR A 67 19.75 0.69 -0.17
C TYR A 67 18.67 0.88 -1.24
N TYR A 68 19.06 1.52 -2.33
CA TYR A 68 18.26 1.69 -3.55
C TYR A 68 19.17 1.58 -4.77
N GLY A 69 18.55 1.48 -5.96
CA GLY A 69 19.25 1.43 -7.24
C GLY A 69 19.05 0.13 -8.02
N ASN A 70 19.72 0.06 -9.17
CA ASN A 70 19.67 -1.11 -10.05
C ASN A 70 20.43 -2.31 -9.47
N GLN A 71 20.28 -3.49 -10.05
CA GLN A 71 20.90 -4.71 -9.51
C GLN A 71 22.43 -4.62 -9.39
N LYS A 72 23.10 -3.95 -10.34
CA LYS A 72 24.55 -3.70 -10.32
C LYS A 72 24.96 -2.81 -9.15
N GLU A 73 24.31 -1.66 -8.98
CA GLU A 73 24.55 -0.73 -7.87
C GLU A 73 24.30 -1.40 -6.51
N ARG A 74 23.23 -2.21 -6.40
CA ARG A 74 22.91 -2.97 -5.19
C ARG A 74 23.94 -4.07 -4.90
N LYS A 75 24.54 -4.68 -5.92
CA LYS A 75 25.68 -5.60 -5.74
C LYS A 75 26.90 -4.83 -5.22
N ALA A 76 27.22 -3.66 -5.78
CA ALA A 76 28.31 -2.82 -5.32
C ALA A 76 28.14 -2.36 -3.86
N LYS A 77 26.94 -1.91 -3.46
CA LYS A 77 26.60 -1.55 -2.07
C LYS A 77 26.71 -2.71 -1.08
N ARG A 78 26.65 -3.97 -1.54
CA ARG A 78 26.83 -5.17 -0.72
C ARG A 78 28.30 -5.58 -0.55
N ILE A 79 29.22 -4.99 -1.32
CA ILE A 79 30.65 -5.28 -1.16
C ILE A 79 31.10 -4.72 0.19
N GLY A 80 31.66 -5.57 1.05
CA GLY A 80 32.09 -5.18 2.40
C GLY A 80 30.96 -5.07 3.43
N TRP A 81 29.73 -5.49 3.12
CA TRP A 81 28.59 -5.39 4.04
C TRP A 81 28.75 -6.21 5.32
N THR A 82 29.56 -7.28 5.26
CA THR A 82 29.88 -8.16 6.40
C THR A 82 31.02 -7.61 7.27
N LYS A 83 31.77 -6.59 6.80
CA LYS A 83 32.83 -5.98 7.61
C LYS A 83 32.24 -5.33 8.86
N ALA A 84 32.97 -5.41 9.97
CA ALA A 84 32.61 -4.70 11.20
C ALA A 84 32.53 -3.20 10.91
N ASN A 85 31.53 -2.53 11.47
CA ASN A 85 31.32 -1.08 11.37
C ASN A 85 31.24 -0.50 9.93
N ALA A 86 30.85 -1.31 8.94
CA ALA A 86 30.61 -0.84 7.58
C ALA A 86 29.54 0.27 7.52
N PHE A 87 28.47 0.10 8.30
CA PHE A 87 27.39 1.07 8.48
C PHE A 87 26.69 0.75 9.82
N HIS A 88 26.10 1.78 10.42
CA HIS A 88 25.31 1.67 11.65
C HIS A 88 23.83 1.43 11.32
N ILE A 89 23.33 2.12 10.29
CA ILE A 89 21.90 2.13 9.93
C ILE A 89 21.76 1.82 8.44
N CYS A 90 20.92 0.84 8.10
CA CYS A 90 20.53 0.55 6.72
C CYS A 90 19.07 0.94 6.50
N ILE A 91 18.82 1.78 5.50
CA ILE A 91 17.47 2.21 5.10
C ILE A 91 17.16 1.57 3.76
N THR A 92 16.03 0.90 3.65
CA THR A 92 15.61 0.16 2.45
C THR A 92 14.10 0.17 2.28
N SER A 93 13.61 -0.20 1.09
CA SER A 93 12.17 -0.29 0.85
C SER A 93 11.63 -1.71 1.01
N TYR A 94 10.34 -1.81 1.30
CA TYR A 94 9.64 -3.10 1.37
C TYR A 94 9.82 -3.98 0.13
N LYS A 95 9.88 -3.39 -1.07
CA LYS A 95 10.06 -4.12 -2.33
C LYS A 95 11.46 -4.71 -2.42
N LEU A 96 12.48 -3.92 -2.11
CA LEU A 96 13.89 -4.32 -2.24
C LEU A 96 14.27 -5.39 -1.22
N VAL A 97 13.72 -5.31 -0.01
CA VAL A 97 13.97 -6.34 1.03
C VAL A 97 13.45 -7.70 0.62
N ILE A 98 12.30 -7.78 -0.04
CA ILE A 98 11.76 -9.05 -0.55
C ILE A 98 12.69 -9.61 -1.65
N GLN A 99 13.09 -8.76 -2.59
CA GLN A 99 13.94 -9.14 -3.72
C GLN A 99 15.32 -9.65 -3.27
N ASP A 100 15.95 -9.00 -2.30
CA ASP A 100 17.30 -9.35 -1.81
C ASP A 100 17.29 -10.02 -0.41
N HIS A 101 16.16 -10.63 -0.01
CA HIS A 101 15.95 -11.13 1.36
C HIS A 101 17.08 -12.06 1.85
N GLN A 102 17.68 -12.86 0.95
CA GLN A 102 18.79 -13.76 1.29
C GLN A 102 20.01 -13.00 1.84
N SER A 103 20.29 -11.82 1.30
CA SER A 103 21.42 -10.99 1.76
C SER A 103 21.12 -10.37 3.13
N PHE A 104 19.89 -9.89 3.33
CA PHE A 104 19.45 -9.30 4.61
C PHE A 104 19.36 -10.35 5.74
N ARG A 105 18.95 -11.58 5.43
CA ARG A 105 18.81 -12.69 6.39
C ARG A 105 20.13 -13.14 7.00
N ARG A 106 21.23 -13.05 6.26
CA ARG A 106 22.57 -13.46 6.73
C ARG A 106 23.14 -12.55 7.84
N LYS A 107 22.61 -11.34 7.97
CA LYS A 107 23.07 -10.35 8.96
C LYS A 107 22.16 -10.38 10.19
N LYS A 108 22.76 -10.36 11.38
CA LYS A 108 22.05 -10.20 12.65
C LYS A 108 21.80 -8.72 12.88
N TRP A 109 20.54 -8.34 13.05
CA TRP A 109 20.11 -6.96 13.24
C TRP A 109 19.78 -6.68 14.71
N LYS A 110 20.22 -5.54 15.23
CA LYS A 110 19.90 -5.10 16.59
C LYS A 110 18.46 -4.60 16.69
N TYR A 111 18.09 -3.71 15.77
CA TYR A 111 16.71 -3.26 15.60
C TYR A 111 16.22 -3.52 14.19
N LEU A 112 14.98 -3.96 14.08
CA LEU A 112 14.17 -3.89 12.88
C LEU A 112 13.04 -2.89 13.09
N ILE A 113 13.09 -1.79 12.36
CA ILE A 113 12.08 -0.74 12.40
C ILE A 113 11.30 -0.77 11.09
N LEU A 114 9.98 -0.89 11.18
CA LEU A 114 9.08 -0.88 10.03
C LEU A 114 8.22 0.37 10.07
N ASP A 115 8.34 1.22 9.06
CA ASP A 115 7.51 2.42 8.90
C ASP A 115 6.29 2.14 8.03
N GLU A 116 5.15 2.73 8.37
CA GLU A 116 3.84 2.40 7.80
C GLU A 116 3.55 0.89 7.85
N ALA A 117 3.53 0.35 9.08
CA ALA A 117 3.35 -1.07 9.37
C ALA A 117 2.04 -1.68 8.82
N GLN A 118 1.06 -0.89 8.39
CA GLN A 118 -0.08 -1.40 7.62
C GLN A 118 0.33 -2.12 6.33
N ASN A 119 1.54 -1.88 5.81
CA ASN A 119 2.12 -2.61 4.69
C ASN A 119 2.40 -4.10 4.97
N ILE A 120 2.37 -4.52 6.25
CA ILE A 120 2.60 -5.92 6.67
C ILE A 120 1.37 -6.53 7.37
N LYS A 121 0.17 -5.98 7.17
CA LYS A 121 -1.06 -6.44 7.83
C LYS A 121 -1.53 -7.87 7.47
N ASN A 122 -1.03 -8.44 6.37
CA ASN A 122 -1.46 -9.75 5.90
C ASN A 122 -0.38 -10.80 6.20
N PHE A 123 -0.65 -11.69 7.16
CA PHE A 123 0.25 -12.79 7.54
C PHE A 123 0.51 -13.80 6.41
N LYS A 124 -0.42 -13.93 5.45
CA LYS A 124 -0.26 -14.80 4.27
C LYS A 124 0.67 -14.18 3.22
N SER A 125 1.01 -12.90 3.36
CA SER A 125 1.86 -12.24 2.37
C SER A 125 3.30 -12.77 2.46
N GLN A 126 3.90 -12.99 1.29
CA GLN A 126 5.32 -13.35 1.18
C GLN A 126 6.21 -12.33 1.91
N ARG A 127 5.85 -11.04 1.84
CA ARG A 127 6.52 -9.95 2.57
C ARG A 127 6.59 -10.23 4.07
N TRP A 128 5.46 -10.53 4.69
CA TRP A 128 5.37 -10.76 6.13
C TRP A 128 6.19 -12.01 6.53
N GLN A 129 6.04 -13.10 5.78
CA GLN A 129 6.75 -14.36 6.06
C GLN A 129 8.28 -14.20 5.96
N LEU A 130 8.76 -13.47 4.95
CA LEU A 130 10.20 -13.22 4.78
C LEU A 130 10.76 -12.33 5.90
N LEU A 131 10.05 -11.27 6.28
CA LEU A 131 10.47 -10.36 7.33
C LEU A 131 10.48 -11.02 8.71
N LEU A 132 9.54 -11.93 8.98
CA LEU A 132 9.46 -12.66 10.24
C LEU A 132 10.73 -13.48 10.51
N ASN A 133 11.32 -14.04 9.44
CA ASN A 133 12.49 -14.93 9.48
C ASN A 133 13.83 -14.19 9.63
N PHE A 134 13.83 -12.86 9.72
CA PHE A 134 15.06 -12.10 9.95
C PHE A 134 15.53 -12.22 11.40
N GLN A 135 16.84 -12.39 11.58
CA GLN A 135 17.47 -12.42 12.90
C GLN A 135 17.52 -11.00 13.46
N THR A 136 16.64 -10.71 14.41
CA THR A 136 16.47 -9.37 15.01
C THR A 136 16.37 -9.48 16.53
N GLU A 137 17.11 -8.65 17.27
CA GLU A 137 16.98 -8.60 18.74
C GLU A 137 15.72 -7.87 19.18
N GLN A 138 15.42 -6.72 18.57
CA GLN A 138 14.23 -5.93 18.87
C GLN A 138 13.51 -5.45 17.61
N ARG A 139 12.19 -5.34 17.71
CA ARG A 139 11.28 -4.93 16.63
C ARG A 139 10.47 -3.71 17.09
N LEU A 140 10.43 -2.69 16.24
CA LEU A 140 9.63 -1.48 16.43
C LEU A 140 8.75 -1.27 15.19
N LEU A 141 7.45 -1.19 15.38
CA LEU A 141 6.50 -0.91 14.31
C LEU A 141 6.01 0.53 14.43
N LEU A 142 6.09 1.29 13.36
CA LEU A 142 5.54 2.64 13.28
C LEU A 142 4.29 2.59 12.39
N THR A 143 3.17 3.11 12.88
CA THR A 143 1.93 3.21 12.11
C THR A 143 1.25 4.54 12.39
N GLY A 144 0.77 5.21 11.34
CA GLY A 144 -0.11 6.37 11.50
C GLY A 144 -1.58 6.00 11.60
N THR A 145 -1.95 4.79 11.14
CA THR A 145 -3.34 4.37 11.04
C THR A 145 -3.75 3.46 12.21
N PRO A 146 -4.96 3.64 12.76
CA PRO A 146 -5.49 2.75 13.78
C PRO A 146 -5.54 1.28 13.31
N LEU A 147 -5.21 0.36 14.21
CA LEU A 147 -5.39 -1.07 14.03
C LEU A 147 -6.87 -1.45 14.30
N GLN A 148 -7.80 -1.02 13.45
CA GLN A 148 -9.23 -1.07 13.79
C GLN A 148 -10.06 -2.12 13.02
N ASN A 149 -9.64 -2.59 11.85
CA ASN A 149 -10.64 -3.20 10.93
C ASN A 149 -10.67 -4.73 10.90
N ASN A 150 -9.71 -5.44 11.51
CA ASN A 150 -9.73 -6.91 11.55
C ASN A 150 -8.85 -7.48 12.67
N LEU A 151 -9.43 -8.32 13.54
CA LEU A 151 -8.70 -9.07 14.57
C LEU A 151 -7.54 -9.90 13.99
N MET A 152 -7.69 -10.36 12.74
CA MET A 152 -6.66 -11.09 12.01
C MET A 152 -5.45 -10.21 11.66
N GLU A 153 -5.70 -8.94 11.32
CA GLU A 153 -4.62 -7.97 11.06
C GLU A 153 -3.87 -7.66 12.36
N LEU A 154 -4.61 -7.52 13.47
CA LEU A 154 -4.03 -7.31 14.80
C LEU A 154 -3.15 -8.49 15.23
N TRP A 155 -3.63 -9.72 15.07
CA TRP A 155 -2.82 -10.92 15.32
C TRP A 155 -1.54 -10.94 14.49
N SER A 156 -1.65 -10.62 13.20
CA SER A 156 -0.49 -10.64 12.31
C SER A 156 0.65 -9.73 12.77
N LEU A 157 0.30 -8.56 13.34
CA LEU A 157 1.28 -7.60 13.87
C LEU A 157 1.82 -8.05 15.23
N MET A 158 0.96 -8.62 16.08
CA MET A 158 1.37 -9.14 17.38
C MET A 158 2.29 -10.35 17.28
N HIS A 159 1.95 -11.30 16.41
CA HIS A 159 2.83 -12.42 16.10
C HIS A 159 4.16 -11.94 15.50
N PHE A 160 4.12 -10.90 14.66
CA PHE A 160 5.34 -10.30 14.12
C PHE A 160 6.22 -9.67 15.22
N LEU A 161 5.63 -9.05 16.24
CA LEU A 161 6.39 -8.50 17.36
C LEU A 161 6.89 -9.59 18.30
N MET A 162 6.06 -10.55 18.66
CA MET A 162 6.37 -11.56 19.68
C MET A 162 5.98 -12.96 19.20
N PRO A 163 6.79 -13.58 18.31
CA PRO A 163 6.47 -14.88 17.74
C PRO A 163 6.31 -15.98 18.79
N HIS A 164 7.12 -15.91 19.86
CA HIS A 164 7.13 -16.91 20.94
C HIS A 164 5.88 -16.89 21.82
N VAL A 165 5.23 -15.73 21.97
CA VAL A 165 4.04 -15.56 22.80
C VAL A 165 2.77 -15.95 22.03
N PHE A 166 2.73 -15.64 20.72
CA PHE A 166 1.53 -15.81 19.89
C PHE A 166 1.71 -16.91 18.83
N GLN A 167 2.18 -18.10 19.20
CA GLN A 167 2.57 -19.14 18.24
C GLN A 167 1.40 -19.68 17.41
N SER A 168 0.24 -19.92 18.04
CA SER A 168 -0.90 -20.55 17.39
C SER A 168 -1.93 -19.52 16.94
N HIS A 169 -2.11 -19.44 15.63
CA HIS A 169 -3.21 -18.71 15.02
C HIS A 169 -4.58 -19.27 15.45
N LYS A 170 -4.68 -20.59 15.59
CA LYS A 170 -5.93 -21.27 15.97
C LYS A 170 -6.34 -20.90 17.39
N GLU A 171 -5.40 -20.90 18.33
CA GLU A 171 -5.69 -20.50 19.73
C GLU A 171 -6.09 -19.04 19.82
N PHE A 172 -5.38 -18.14 19.13
CA PHE A 172 -5.77 -16.73 19.10
C PHE A 172 -7.17 -16.57 18.48
N LYS A 173 -7.43 -17.29 17.39
CA LYS A 173 -8.75 -17.32 16.78
C LYS A 173 -9.76 -17.85 17.79
N GLU A 174 -9.57 -18.98 18.48
CA GLU A 174 -10.52 -19.51 19.47
C GLU A 174 -10.76 -18.55 20.64
N TRP A 175 -9.71 -17.89 21.13
CA TRP A 175 -9.77 -16.88 22.20
C TRP A 175 -10.60 -15.65 21.80
N PHE A 176 -10.73 -15.36 20.50
CA PHE A 176 -11.36 -14.16 19.95
C PHE A 176 -12.51 -14.38 18.94
N SER A 177 -12.74 -15.60 18.48
CA SER A 177 -13.72 -15.97 17.44
C SER A 177 -14.89 -16.79 17.95
N ASN A 178 -14.94 -17.05 19.26
CA ASN A 178 -16.18 -17.33 19.98
C ASN A 178 -17.14 -16.11 20.10
N PRO A 179 -17.30 -15.24 19.07
CA PRO A 179 -18.57 -14.54 18.88
C PRO A 179 -19.23 -14.73 17.50
N MET A 180 -18.61 -15.37 16.50
CA MET A 180 -19.22 -15.45 15.16
C MET A 180 -20.42 -16.39 15.08
N THR A 181 -20.55 -17.34 16.01
CA THR A 181 -21.76 -18.17 16.19
C THR A 181 -22.86 -17.46 16.98
N GLY A 182 -22.54 -16.46 17.82
CA GLY A 182 -23.50 -15.64 18.57
C GLY A 182 -23.97 -14.38 17.85
N MET A 183 -23.38 -14.03 16.70
CA MET A 183 -23.81 -12.89 15.88
C MET A 183 -25.19 -13.07 15.24
N ILE A 184 -25.77 -14.27 15.32
CA ILE A 184 -27.17 -14.53 14.92
C ILE A 184 -28.16 -13.94 15.95
N GLU A 185 -27.70 -13.57 17.15
CA GLU A 185 -28.56 -13.09 18.26
C GLU A 185 -28.28 -11.64 18.73
N GLY A 186 -27.73 -10.76 17.90
CA GLY A 186 -27.81 -9.30 18.15
C GLY A 186 -27.03 -8.74 19.36
N ASN A 187 -26.16 -9.52 20.02
CA ASN A 187 -25.45 -9.08 21.22
C ASN A 187 -24.16 -8.28 20.91
N SER A 188 -24.32 -6.98 20.68
CA SER A 188 -23.22 -6.01 20.53
C SER A 188 -22.34 -5.88 21.79
N GLU A 189 -22.91 -6.09 22.98
CA GLU A 189 -22.21 -5.95 24.27
C GLU A 189 -21.09 -6.98 24.49
N TYR A 190 -21.22 -8.19 23.95
CA TYR A 190 -20.23 -9.26 24.12
C TYR A 190 -18.92 -8.94 23.38
N ASN A 191 -19.02 -8.36 22.18
CA ASN A 191 -17.85 -7.95 21.40
C ASN A 191 -17.05 -6.84 22.09
N ASP A 192 -17.71 -5.89 22.75
CA ASP A 192 -17.05 -4.80 23.47
C ASP A 192 -16.20 -5.28 24.65
N SER A 193 -16.68 -6.29 25.37
CA SER A 193 -15.93 -6.87 26.50
C SER A 193 -14.61 -7.52 26.05
N ILE A 194 -14.65 -8.22 24.90
CA ILE A 194 -13.49 -8.87 24.28
C ILE A 194 -12.51 -7.83 23.76
N ILE A 195 -13.01 -6.79 23.10
CA ILE A 195 -12.20 -5.68 22.59
C ILE A 195 -11.49 -4.96 23.75
N LYS A 196 -12.19 -4.70 24.87
CA LYS A 196 -11.58 -4.12 26.08
C LYS A 196 -10.47 -5.01 26.65
N ARG A 197 -10.65 -6.33 26.68
CA ARG A 197 -9.62 -7.29 27.12
C ARG A 197 -8.39 -7.24 26.20
N LEU A 198 -8.59 -7.18 24.89
CA LEU A 198 -7.53 -6.99 23.90
C LEU A 198 -6.73 -5.71 24.15
N HIS A 199 -7.43 -4.58 24.29
CA HIS A 199 -6.78 -3.32 24.59
C HIS A 199 -5.95 -3.37 25.87
N LYS A 200 -6.44 -4.05 26.92
CA LYS A 200 -5.69 -4.22 28.18
C LYS A 200 -4.38 -4.99 27.98
N VAL A 201 -4.38 -6.04 27.16
CA VAL A 201 -3.18 -6.83 26.84
C VAL A 201 -2.21 -6.06 25.94
N LEU A 202 -2.74 -5.25 25.01
CA LEU A 202 -1.94 -4.50 24.03
C LEU A 202 -1.33 -3.20 24.59
N ARG A 203 -1.99 -2.58 25.57
CA ARG A 203 -1.61 -1.27 26.13
C ARG A 203 -0.13 -1.16 26.54
N PRO A 204 0.53 -2.18 27.10
CA PRO A 204 1.96 -2.10 27.42
C PRO A 204 2.88 -2.05 26.20
N PHE A 205 2.43 -2.51 25.04
CA PHE A 205 3.21 -2.61 23.80
C PHE A 205 2.87 -1.54 22.77
N LEU A 206 1.73 -0.86 22.93
CA LEU A 206 1.22 0.13 21.99
C LEU A 206 1.18 1.51 22.64
N LEU A 207 1.89 2.46 22.03
CA LEU A 207 1.79 3.87 22.35
C LEU A 207 1.01 4.57 21.24
N ARG A 208 -0.09 5.25 21.58
CA ARG A 208 -0.89 6.04 20.65
C ARG A 208 -1.30 7.35 21.31
N ARG A 209 -0.95 8.45 20.66
CA ARG A 209 -1.38 9.82 20.99
C ARG A 209 -2.04 10.49 19.79
N LEU A 210 -2.99 11.37 20.06
CA LEU A 210 -3.69 12.19 19.07
C LEU A 210 -3.10 13.61 19.03
N LYS A 211 -3.21 14.30 17.89
CA LYS A 211 -2.75 15.70 17.76
C LYS A 211 -3.43 16.63 18.76
N CYS A 212 -4.72 16.44 19.02
CA CYS A 212 -5.45 17.24 20.00
C CYS A 212 -4.93 17.08 21.45
N GLU A 213 -4.28 15.95 21.76
CA GLU A 213 -3.72 15.67 23.09
C GLU A 213 -2.35 16.33 23.28
N VAL A 214 -1.59 16.53 22.19
CA VAL A 214 -0.19 16.93 22.23
C VAL A 214 0.01 18.37 21.78
N GLU A 215 -0.71 18.81 20.74
CA GLU A 215 -0.42 20.04 20.01
C GLU A 215 -1.55 21.07 20.18
N LYS A 216 -1.46 21.90 21.22
CA LYS A 216 -2.45 22.96 21.51
C LYS A 216 -2.41 24.15 20.54
N GLN A 217 -1.36 24.25 19.72
CA GLN A 217 -1.13 25.36 18.78
C GLN A 217 -1.74 25.12 17.40
N MET A 218 -2.23 23.91 17.11
CA MET A 218 -2.80 23.57 15.80
C MET A 218 -4.20 24.18 15.63
N PRO A 219 -4.52 24.72 14.44
CA PRO A 219 -5.86 25.20 14.16
C PRO A 219 -6.87 24.04 14.15
N LYS A 220 -8.14 24.35 14.41
CA LYS A 220 -9.23 23.37 14.31
C LYS A 220 -9.34 22.85 12.87
N LYS A 221 -9.47 21.53 12.73
CA LYS A 221 -9.76 20.87 11.44
C LYS A 221 -11.27 20.89 11.22
N TYR A 222 -11.71 21.44 10.09
CA TYR A 222 -13.10 21.39 9.64
C TYR A 222 -13.24 20.44 8.45
N GLU A 223 -14.29 19.63 8.44
CA GLU A 223 -14.62 18.72 7.35
C GLU A 223 -15.93 19.18 6.72
N HIS A 224 -15.87 19.57 5.43
CA HIS A 224 -17.04 20.02 4.68
C HIS A 224 -17.40 18.96 3.64
N VAL A 225 -18.58 18.36 3.79
CA VAL A 225 -19.13 17.43 2.80
C VAL A 225 -19.92 18.23 1.76
N VAL A 226 -19.34 18.40 0.57
CA VAL A 226 -19.99 19.11 -0.55
C VAL A 226 -20.66 18.10 -1.47
N MET A 227 -21.99 18.12 -1.50
CA MET A 227 -22.78 17.25 -2.38
C MET A 227 -22.87 17.85 -3.79
N CYS A 228 -22.37 17.12 -4.79
CA CYS A 228 -22.39 17.53 -6.19
C CYS A 228 -23.44 16.74 -6.99
N ARG A 229 -24.13 17.40 -7.93
CA ARG A 229 -25.03 16.75 -8.87
C ARG A 229 -24.25 16.20 -10.07
N LEU A 230 -24.68 15.06 -10.62
CA LEU A 230 -24.13 14.53 -11.87
C LEU A 230 -24.45 15.44 -13.06
N SER A 231 -23.50 15.55 -14.00
CA SER A 231 -23.75 16.20 -15.28
C SER A 231 -24.71 15.38 -16.16
N LYS A 232 -25.30 16.02 -17.19
CA LYS A 232 -26.22 15.36 -18.13
C LYS A 232 -25.58 14.12 -18.78
N ARG A 233 -24.33 14.23 -19.24
CA ARG A 233 -23.59 13.11 -19.86
C ARG A 233 -23.30 12.00 -18.86
N GLN A 234 -22.88 12.33 -17.64
CA GLN A 234 -22.63 11.32 -16.62
C GLN A 234 -23.91 10.57 -16.24
N ARG A 235 -25.05 11.28 -16.13
CA ARG A 235 -26.35 10.65 -15.87
C ARG A 235 -26.73 9.68 -16.98
N TYR A 236 -26.62 10.11 -18.25
CA TYR A 236 -26.86 9.23 -19.39
C TYR A 236 -25.97 7.97 -19.37
N LEU A 237 -24.66 8.13 -19.17
CA LEU A 237 -23.73 7.00 -19.11
C LEU A 237 -24.00 6.08 -17.91
N TYR A 238 -24.40 6.66 -16.78
CA TYR A 238 -24.76 5.92 -15.57
C TYR A 238 -26.01 5.06 -15.82
N ASP A 239 -27.07 5.68 -16.36
CA ASP A 239 -28.34 5.01 -16.64
C ASP A 239 -28.18 3.96 -17.74
N ASP A 240 -27.44 4.27 -18.82
CA ASP A 240 -27.08 3.32 -19.87
C ASP A 240 -26.37 2.09 -19.28
N PHE A 241 -25.34 2.31 -18.48
CA PHE A 241 -24.59 1.21 -17.85
C PHE A 241 -25.45 0.36 -16.90
N MET A 242 -26.36 0.99 -16.14
CA MET A 242 -27.31 0.30 -15.25
C MET A 242 -28.45 -0.41 -15.99
N SER A 243 -28.75 0.00 -17.23
CA SER A 243 -29.79 -0.61 -18.05
C SER A 243 -29.35 -1.92 -18.72
N ARG A 244 -28.05 -2.13 -18.90
CA ARG A 244 -27.49 -3.33 -19.55
C ARG A 244 -27.89 -4.60 -18.78
N ALA A 245 -28.47 -5.59 -19.47
CA ALA A 245 -28.92 -6.84 -18.84
C ALA A 245 -27.80 -7.53 -18.04
N LYS A 246 -26.59 -7.58 -18.61
CA LYS A 246 -25.40 -8.15 -17.97
C LYS A 246 -25.08 -7.51 -16.61
N THR A 247 -25.25 -6.20 -16.44
CA THR A 247 -24.93 -5.53 -15.16
C THR A 247 -25.98 -5.87 -14.10
N ARG A 248 -27.26 -5.91 -14.48
CA ARG A 248 -28.37 -6.33 -13.61
C ARG A 248 -28.22 -7.78 -13.16
N GLU A 249 -27.90 -8.68 -14.08
CA GLU A 249 -27.64 -10.09 -13.79
C GLU A 249 -26.44 -10.26 -12.84
N THR A 250 -25.33 -9.53 -13.07
CA THR A 250 -24.17 -9.61 -12.15
C THR A 250 -24.50 -9.10 -10.74
N LEU A 251 -25.32 -8.06 -10.63
CA LEU A 251 -25.78 -7.55 -9.34
C LEU A 251 -26.73 -8.55 -8.64
N ALA A 252 -27.60 -9.21 -9.40
CA ALA A 252 -28.53 -10.23 -8.89
C ALA A 252 -27.81 -11.53 -8.49
N SER A 253 -26.75 -11.92 -9.20
CA SER A 253 -25.97 -13.13 -8.91
C SER A 253 -25.23 -13.09 -7.56
N GLY A 254 -25.05 -11.89 -6.98
CA GLY A 254 -24.43 -11.71 -5.67
C GLY A 254 -22.92 -12.02 -5.58
N ASN A 255 -22.25 -12.34 -6.70
CA ASN A 255 -20.81 -12.60 -6.66
C ASN A 255 -20.03 -11.31 -6.38
N LEU A 256 -19.42 -11.23 -5.20
CA LEU A 256 -18.74 -10.05 -4.66
C LEU A 256 -17.71 -9.44 -5.63
N LEU A 257 -16.93 -10.27 -6.34
CA LEU A 257 -15.93 -9.78 -7.30
C LEU A 257 -16.57 -9.09 -8.50
N SER A 258 -17.69 -9.63 -8.99
CA SER A 258 -18.44 -9.07 -10.12
C SER A 258 -19.10 -7.74 -9.73
N VAL A 259 -19.67 -7.66 -8.53
CA VAL A 259 -20.27 -6.44 -7.98
C VAL A 259 -19.23 -5.35 -7.80
N ILE A 260 -18.04 -5.69 -7.29
CA ILE A 260 -16.91 -4.73 -7.18
C ILE A 260 -16.55 -4.16 -8.56
N ASN A 261 -16.52 -4.99 -9.60
CA ASN A 261 -16.24 -4.52 -10.96
C ASN A 261 -17.30 -3.55 -11.47
N VAL A 262 -18.60 -3.81 -11.21
CA VAL A 262 -19.70 -2.88 -11.55
C VAL A 262 -19.52 -1.53 -10.84
N LEU A 263 -19.27 -1.56 -9.52
CA LEU A 263 -19.03 -0.36 -8.71
C LEU A 263 -17.82 0.43 -9.20
N MET A 264 -16.77 -0.26 -9.65
CA MET A 264 -15.58 0.39 -10.22
C MET A 264 -15.91 1.16 -11.51
N GLN A 265 -16.82 0.67 -12.36
CA GLN A 265 -17.25 1.41 -13.55
C GLN A 265 -18.10 2.63 -13.18
N LEU A 266 -19.05 2.48 -12.25
CA LEU A 266 -19.84 3.62 -11.76
C LEU A 266 -18.96 4.71 -11.14
N ARG A 267 -17.92 4.32 -10.39
CA ARG A 267 -16.91 5.27 -9.86
C ARG A 267 -16.19 6.03 -10.97
N LYS A 268 -15.84 5.38 -12.09
CA LYS A 268 -15.25 6.07 -13.23
C LYS A 268 -16.19 7.12 -13.81
N VAL A 269 -17.47 6.77 -14.01
CA VAL A 269 -18.49 7.70 -14.53
C VAL A 269 -18.65 8.91 -13.59
N CYS A 270 -18.78 8.68 -12.27
CA CYS A 270 -18.94 9.74 -11.28
C CYS A 270 -17.70 10.65 -11.17
N ASN A 271 -16.49 10.08 -11.23
CA ASN A 271 -15.25 10.87 -11.15
C ASN A 271 -15.00 11.67 -12.43
N HIS A 272 -15.01 11.01 -13.59
CA HIS A 272 -14.83 11.69 -14.88
C HIS A 272 -15.31 10.80 -16.05
N PRO A 273 -16.26 11.26 -16.90
CA PRO A 273 -16.87 10.41 -17.92
C PRO A 273 -15.88 9.87 -18.96
N ASN A 274 -14.76 10.57 -19.23
CA ASN A 274 -13.74 10.08 -20.18
C ASN A 274 -12.94 8.87 -19.65
N LEU A 275 -12.98 8.57 -18.35
CA LEU A 275 -12.39 7.32 -17.82
C LEU A 275 -13.22 6.09 -18.18
N PHE A 276 -14.50 6.30 -18.49
CA PHE A 276 -15.42 5.27 -18.92
C PHE A 276 -15.49 5.22 -20.44
N GLU A 277 -15.81 6.35 -21.07
CA GLU A 277 -15.94 6.45 -22.52
C GLU A 277 -15.42 7.80 -23.02
N VAL A 278 -14.43 7.77 -23.90
CA VAL A 278 -13.88 8.98 -24.51
C VAL A 278 -14.93 9.58 -25.44
N ARG A 279 -15.06 10.91 -25.45
CA ARG A 279 -16.00 11.57 -26.35
C ARG A 279 -15.55 11.32 -27.80
N PRO A 280 -16.41 10.80 -28.69
CA PRO A 280 -16.05 10.66 -30.09
C PRO A 280 -15.75 12.04 -30.68
N THR A 281 -14.70 12.12 -31.49
CA THR A 281 -14.42 13.30 -32.30
C THR A 281 -15.45 13.39 -33.40
N ILE A 282 -16.19 14.49 -33.47
CA ILE A 282 -17.12 14.76 -34.57
C ILE A 282 -16.27 15.22 -35.76
N SER A 283 -15.92 14.30 -36.65
CA SER A 283 -15.36 14.61 -37.96
C SER A 283 -16.47 14.56 -39.02
N PRO A 284 -16.42 15.40 -40.06
CA PRO A 284 -17.36 15.30 -41.17
C PRO A 284 -17.32 13.88 -41.77
N PHE A 285 -18.49 13.35 -42.13
CA PHE A 285 -18.61 12.02 -42.70
C PHE A 285 -17.90 11.97 -44.06
N ARG A 286 -16.88 11.13 -44.17
CA ARG A 286 -16.19 10.90 -45.44
C ARG A 286 -17.02 9.90 -46.25
N MET A 287 -17.72 10.38 -47.26
CA MET A 287 -18.33 9.52 -48.27
C MET A 287 -17.28 9.06 -49.26
N ASP A 288 -17.32 7.79 -49.63
CA ASP A 288 -16.53 7.30 -50.75
C ASP A 288 -16.97 8.01 -52.04
N GLY A 289 -16.02 8.27 -52.94
CA GLY A 289 -16.33 8.86 -54.23
C GLY A 289 -17.28 7.98 -55.03
N ILE A 290 -18.29 8.59 -55.66
CA ILE A 290 -19.22 7.88 -56.54
C ILE A 290 -18.41 7.28 -57.70
N LYS A 291 -18.43 5.95 -57.82
CA LYS A 291 -17.89 5.26 -59.00
C LYS A 291 -19.00 5.18 -60.05
N TYR A 292 -18.81 5.90 -61.15
CA TYR A 292 -19.67 5.75 -62.32
C TYR A 292 -19.18 4.57 -63.15
N TRP A 293 -20.08 3.64 -63.44
CA TRP A 293 -19.85 2.59 -64.43
C TRP A 293 -20.39 3.11 -65.76
N THR A 294 -19.50 3.52 -66.66
CA THR A 294 -19.88 3.94 -68.02
C THR A 294 -20.16 2.73 -68.90
N ALA A 295 -21.09 2.86 -69.85
CA ALA A 295 -21.35 1.81 -70.83
C ALA A 295 -20.10 1.53 -71.67
N SER A 296 -19.84 0.26 -72.00
CA SER A 296 -18.65 -0.19 -72.74
C SER A 296 -18.44 0.55 -74.07
N LEU A 297 -19.52 0.94 -74.74
CA LEU A 297 -19.50 1.76 -75.96
C LEU A 297 -18.72 3.07 -75.81
N VAL A 298 -18.73 3.70 -74.63
CA VAL A 298 -18.01 4.95 -74.37
C VAL A 298 -16.54 4.68 -74.04
N CYS A 299 -16.23 3.54 -73.40
CA CYS A 299 -14.85 3.12 -73.14
C CYS A 299 -14.12 2.72 -74.43
N ASN A 300 -14.81 2.03 -75.34
CA ASN A 300 -14.26 1.54 -76.61
C ASN A 300 -13.93 2.66 -77.62
N ILE A 301 -14.37 3.90 -77.39
CA ILE A 301 -13.98 5.05 -78.22
C ILE A 301 -12.47 5.31 -78.13
N PHE A 302 -11.84 5.01 -76.98
CA PHE A 302 -10.40 5.17 -76.79
C PHE A 302 -9.56 4.04 -77.40
N ASP A 303 -10.17 2.91 -77.74
CA ASP A 303 -9.50 1.77 -78.37
C ASP A 303 -9.45 1.88 -79.90
N TYR A 304 -10.13 2.85 -80.50
CA TYR A 304 -10.10 3.07 -81.95
C TYR A 304 -8.86 3.88 -82.34
N ASN A 305 -7.84 3.18 -82.85
CA ASN A 305 -6.67 3.81 -83.47
C ASN A 305 -6.81 3.83 -85.00
N PRO A 306 -7.08 4.99 -85.63
CA PRO A 306 -7.29 5.08 -87.08
C PRO A 306 -6.02 4.84 -87.93
N LEU A 307 -4.87 4.55 -87.32
CA LEU A 307 -3.58 4.35 -87.99
C LEU A 307 -3.10 2.88 -88.07
N GLU A 308 -3.85 1.91 -87.56
CA GLU A 308 -3.45 0.48 -87.54
C GLU A 308 -4.01 -0.38 -88.69
N GLY A 309 -4.62 0.22 -89.72
CA GLY A 309 -5.31 -0.52 -90.78
C GLY A 309 -5.03 -0.06 -92.20
N GLN A 310 -3.76 -0.01 -92.64
CA GLN A 310 -3.39 -0.09 -94.06
C GLN A 310 -2.08 -0.87 -94.21
N GLY A 311 -2.22 -2.19 -94.37
CA GLY A 311 -1.27 -3.09 -95.00
C GLY A 311 -1.94 -3.75 -96.18
#